data_AF-A0A829BST5-F1
#
_entry.id   AF-A0A829BST5-F1
#
_cell.length_a   1.000
_cell.length_b   1.000
_cell.length_c   1.000
_cell.angle_alpha   90.00
_cell.angle_beta   90.00
_cell.angle_gamma   90.00
#
_symmetry.space_group_name_H-M   'P 1'
#
loop_
_entity.id
_entity.type
_entity.pdbx_description
1 polymer ?
#
loop_
_entity_poly.entity_id
_entity_poly.type
_entity_poly.pdbx_seq_one_letter_code
_entity_poly.pdbx_strand_id
1 'polypeptide(L)'
;DVPTGMKNPTSGNLKVMLNALHAAQNSQNFIYNGAEVETDGNSLAHVILRGGSNEHGDYEPNYYYDVLLKLIQQYENMNLINPFIVVDTNHDN
;
A
#
# COMPACT_ATOMS: atom_id res chain seq x y z
N ASP A 1 0.81 -17.46 7.86
CA ASP A 1 0.98 -16.10 7.28
C ASP A 1 0.40 -15.04 8.17
N VAL A 2 0.99 -13.84 8.12
CA VAL A 2 0.51 -12.65 8.85
C VAL A 2 0.07 -11.61 7.83
N PRO A 3 -1.16 -11.05 7.93
CA PRO A 3 -1.57 -9.93 7.10
C PRO A 3 -0.65 -8.72 7.31
N THR A 4 -0.19 -8.12 6.21
CA THR A 4 0.78 -7.01 6.26
C THR A 4 0.22 -5.77 5.55
N GLY A 5 0.14 -4.66 6.27
CA GLY A 5 -0.36 -3.41 5.72
C GLY A 5 0.75 -2.53 5.13
N MET A 6 0.56 -2.06 3.90
CA MET A 6 1.45 -1.14 3.20
C MET A 6 0.91 0.29 3.32
N LYS A 7 1.58 1.13 4.09
CA LYS A 7 1.25 2.56 4.18
C LYS A 7 1.63 3.30 2.90
N ASN A 8 0.83 4.27 2.47
CA ASN A 8 1.29 5.21 1.46
C ASN A 8 2.51 6.00 1.97
N PRO A 9 3.44 6.42 1.10
CA PRO A 9 4.57 7.24 1.50
C PRO A 9 4.10 8.58 2.06
N THR A 10 4.99 9.30 2.74
CA THR A 10 4.71 10.66 3.27
C THR A 10 4.26 11.64 2.19
N SER A 11 4.54 11.41 0.91
CA SER A 11 4.03 12.22 -0.20
C SER A 11 2.56 11.95 -0.58
N GLY A 12 1.86 11.04 0.11
CA GLY A 12 0.49 10.67 -0.23
C GLY A 12 0.36 9.80 -1.49
N ASN A 13 1.47 9.43 -2.14
CA ASN A 13 1.44 8.80 -3.46
C ASN A 13 0.88 7.36 -3.44
N LEU A 14 -0.38 7.21 -3.85
CA LEU A 14 -1.08 5.92 -3.90
C LEU A 14 -0.42 4.90 -4.84
N LYS A 15 0.17 5.35 -5.96
CA LYS A 15 0.80 4.43 -6.93
C LYS A 15 2.02 3.74 -6.33
N VAL A 16 2.82 4.45 -5.54
CA VAL A 16 3.96 3.86 -4.81
C VAL A 16 3.47 2.78 -3.84
N MET A 17 2.40 3.07 -3.10
CA MET A 17 1.77 2.11 -2.18
C MET A 17 1.27 0.85 -2.91
N LEU A 18 0.56 1.02 -4.02
CA LEU A 18 0.02 -0.10 -4.81
C LEU A 18 1.12 -0.93 -5.49
N ASN A 19 2.22 -0.31 -5.89
CA ASN A 19 3.38 -1.04 -6.38
C ASN A 19 4.01 -1.91 -5.26
N ALA A 20 4.07 -1.40 -4.03
CA ALA A 20 4.54 -2.18 -2.88
C ALA A 20 3.59 -3.35 -2.59
N LEU A 21 2.28 -3.13 -2.68
CA LEU A 21 1.29 -4.20 -2.56
C LEU A 21 1.46 -5.26 -3.66
N HIS A 22 1.61 -4.83 -4.92
CA HIS A 22 1.83 -5.74 -6.03
C HIS A 22 3.07 -6.60 -5.82
N ALA A 23 4.20 -6.00 -5.43
CA ALA A 23 5.42 -6.75 -5.13
C ALA A 23 5.19 -7.75 -3.99
N ALA A 24 4.52 -7.34 -2.92
CA ALA A 24 4.26 -8.20 -1.77
C ALA A 24 3.33 -9.37 -2.09
N GLN A 25 2.36 -9.21 -3.00
CA GLN A 25 1.45 -10.29 -3.40
C GLN A 25 2.09 -11.33 -4.34
N ASN A 26 3.26 -11.03 -4.91
CA ASN A 26 3.95 -11.92 -5.84
C ASN A 26 5.15 -12.60 -5.18
N SER A 27 5.58 -13.72 -5.76
CA SER A 27 6.81 -14.42 -5.37
C SER A 27 8.02 -13.48 -5.48
N GLN A 28 8.90 -13.53 -4.47
CA GLN A 28 10.13 -12.75 -4.42
C GLN A 28 11.31 -13.67 -4.12
N ASN A 29 12.47 -13.33 -4.69
CA ASN A 29 13.75 -13.98 -4.42
C ASN A 29 14.71 -12.95 -3.83
N PHE A 30 15.23 -13.20 -2.62
CA PHE A 30 16.16 -12.30 -1.94
C PHE A 30 17.06 -13.03 -0.95
N ILE A 31 18.14 -12.37 -0.54
CA ILE A 31 19.05 -12.90 0.50
C ILE A 31 18.52 -12.47 1.87
N TYR A 32 18.30 -13.44 2.75
CA TYR A 32 17.92 -13.22 4.14
C TYR A 32 18.78 -14.08 5.06
N ASN A 33 19.43 -13.43 6.03
CA ASN A 33 20.31 -14.09 7.00
C ASN A 33 21.40 -14.98 6.36
N GLY A 34 21.99 -14.51 5.25
CA GLY A 34 23.05 -15.23 4.53
C GLY A 34 22.58 -16.39 3.65
N ALA A 35 21.27 -16.64 3.55
CA ALA A 35 20.67 -17.65 2.69
C ALA A 35 19.84 -17.01 1.59
N GLU A 36 19.77 -17.66 0.42
CA GLU A 36 18.80 -17.33 -0.62
C GLU A 36 17.41 -17.85 -0.18
N VAL A 37 16.41 -16.97 -0.26
CA VAL A 37 15.04 -17.25 0.12
C VAL A 37 14.14 -16.93 -1.07
N GLU A 38 13.28 -17.90 -1.40
CA GLU A 38 12.16 -17.75 -2.32
C GLU A 38 10.87 -17.72 -1.51
N THR A 39 10.00 -16.74 -1.78
CA THR A 39 8.67 -16.64 -1.17
C THR A 39 7.59 -16.94 -2.19
N ASP A 40 6.44 -17.39 -1.72
CA ASP A 40 5.20 -17.55 -2.51
C ASP A 40 4.41 -16.24 -2.68
N GLY A 41 4.77 -15.22 -1.91
CA GLY A 41 4.06 -13.94 -1.84
C GLY A 41 3.02 -13.91 -0.71
N ASN A 42 2.58 -12.71 -0.33
CA ASN A 42 1.62 -12.49 0.74
C ASN A 42 0.26 -12.04 0.17
N SER A 43 -0.64 -12.99 -0.02
CA SER A 43 -2.01 -12.74 -0.48
C SER A 43 -2.86 -11.91 0.49
N LEU A 44 -2.43 -11.77 1.75
CA LEU A 44 -3.10 -10.99 2.79
C LEU A 44 -2.50 -9.59 2.96
N ALA A 45 -1.56 -9.21 2.09
CA ALA A 45 -1.07 -7.84 2.01
C ALA A 45 -2.21 -6.90 1.58
N HIS A 46 -2.27 -5.72 2.18
CA HIS A 46 -3.32 -4.72 1.96
C HIS A 46 -2.77 -3.31 2.11
N VAL A 47 -3.56 -2.29 1.73
CA VAL A 47 -3.13 -0.89 1.82
C VAL A 47 -3.61 -0.21 3.11
N ILE A 48 -2.83 0.76 3.56
CA ILE A 48 -3.18 1.67 4.65
C ILE A 48 -3.05 3.11 4.17
N LEU A 49 -4.17 3.82 4.15
CA LEU A 49 -4.24 5.26 3.88
C LEU A 49 -3.92 6.04 5.16
N ARG A 50 -2.90 6.89 5.12
CA ARG A 50 -2.34 7.61 6.28
C ARG A 50 -2.06 9.10 6.06
N GLY A 51 -2.71 9.69 5.05
CA GLY A 51 -2.48 11.05 4.57
C GLY A 51 -1.11 11.24 3.94
N GLY A 52 -0.75 12.47 3.60
CA GLY A 52 0.60 12.83 3.19
C GLY A 52 0.87 14.33 3.36
N SER A 53 2.00 14.80 2.86
CA SER A 53 2.35 16.21 2.79
C SER A 53 2.58 16.61 1.35
N ASN A 54 2.11 17.80 0.99
CA ASN A 54 2.36 18.40 -0.31
C ASN A 54 3.76 19.02 -0.40
N GLU A 55 4.11 19.57 -1.56
CA GLU A 55 5.40 20.25 -1.79
C GLU A 55 5.61 21.52 -0.96
N HIS A 56 4.54 22.06 -0.35
CA HIS A 56 4.59 23.20 0.56
C HIS A 56 4.74 22.79 2.03
N GLY A 57 4.69 21.48 2.33
CA GLY A 57 4.79 20.95 3.69
C GLY A 57 3.46 20.90 4.46
N ASP A 58 2.34 21.23 3.81
CA ASP A 58 1.01 21.11 4.42
C ASP A 58 0.53 19.66 4.38
N TYR A 59 -0.24 19.25 5.38
CA TYR A 59 -0.89 17.95 5.42
C TYR A 59 -2.04 17.87 4.40
N GLU A 60 -2.03 16.82 3.58
CA GLU A 60 -3.11 16.43 2.68
C GLU A 60 -3.69 15.07 3.12
N PRO A 61 -4.82 15.08 3.83
CA PRO A 61 -5.55 13.87 4.16
C PRO A 61 -6.01 13.13 2.91
N ASN A 62 -6.02 11.80 2.97
CA ASN A 62 -6.35 10.94 1.84
C ASN A 62 -7.46 9.93 2.13
N TYR A 63 -8.27 10.14 3.18
CA TYR A 63 -9.48 9.35 3.49
C TYR A 63 -10.75 9.81 2.76
N TYR A 64 -10.68 10.86 1.94
CA TYR A 64 -11.86 11.41 1.26
C TYR A 64 -12.46 10.42 0.26
N TYR A 65 -13.77 10.54 0.05
CA TYR A 65 -14.56 9.62 -0.78
C TYR A 65 -14.03 9.47 -2.21
N ASP A 66 -13.64 10.57 -2.84
CA ASP A 66 -13.07 10.59 -4.19
C ASP A 66 -11.71 9.88 -4.27
N VAL A 67 -10.89 10.00 -3.22
CA VAL A 67 -9.63 9.27 -3.09
C VAL A 67 -9.88 7.76 -2.97
N LEU A 68 -10.89 7.36 -2.18
CA LEU A 68 -11.28 5.95 -2.05
C LEU A 68 -11.76 5.37 -3.39
N LEU A 69 -12.62 6.09 -4.13
CA LEU A 69 -13.06 5.66 -5.45
C LEU A 69 -11.88 5.49 -6.42
N LYS A 70 -10.94 6.45 -6.41
CA LYS A 70 -9.73 6.38 -7.22
C LYS A 70 -8.87 5.18 -6.86
N LEU A 71 -8.71 4.89 -5.57
CA LEU A 71 -7.93 3.76 -5.08
C LEU A 71 -8.57 2.42 -5.46
N ILE A 72 -9.89 2.28 -5.33
CA ILE A 72 -10.64 1.08 -5.75
C ILE A 72 -10.44 0.84 -7.24
N GLN A 73 -10.59 1.87 -8.08
CA GLN A 73 -10.36 1.75 -9.51
C GLN A 73 -8.93 1.32 -9.85
N GLN A 74 -7.94 1.82 -9.10
CA GLN A 74 -6.54 1.43 -9.30
C GLN A 74 -6.26 -0.01 -8.87
N TYR A 75 -6.87 -0.48 -7.78
CA TYR A 75 -6.83 -1.88 -7.36
C TYR A 75 -7.32 -2.82 -8.47
N GLU A 76 -8.50 -2.51 -9.03
CA GLU A 76 -9.12 -3.28 -10.12
C GLU A 76 -8.23 -3.27 -11.37
N ASN A 77 -7.73 -2.10 -11.77
CA ASN A 77 -6.87 -1.97 -12.95
C ASN A 77 -5.55 -2.75 -12.82
N MET A 78 -5.06 -2.96 -11.60
CA MET A 78 -3.84 -3.72 -11.32
C MET A 78 -4.10 -5.21 -11.05
N ASN A 79 -5.36 -5.66 -11.07
CA ASN A 79 -5.77 -7.03 -10.74
C ASN A 79 -5.21 -7.52 -9.40
N LEU A 80 -5.13 -6.65 -8.39
CA LEU A 80 -4.65 -7.00 -7.06
C LEU A 80 -5.70 -7.82 -6.31
N ILE A 81 -5.26 -8.86 -5.60
CA ILE A 81 -6.15 -9.79 -4.91
C ILE A 81 -6.55 -9.27 -3.54
N ASN A 82 -7.69 -9.74 -3.02
CA ASN A 82 -8.20 -9.41 -1.68
C ASN A 82 -8.24 -7.90 -1.39
N PRO A 83 -9.01 -7.10 -2.16
CA PRO A 83 -9.07 -5.65 -1.97
C PRO A 83 -9.54 -5.31 -0.56
N PHE A 84 -8.68 -4.65 0.19
CA PHE A 84 -8.92 -4.23 1.58
C PHE A 84 -8.16 -2.93 1.84
N ILE A 85 -8.88 -1.92 2.34
CA ILE A 85 -8.33 -0.59 2.60
C ILE A 85 -8.53 -0.29 4.08
N VAL A 86 -7.42 -0.06 4.78
CA VAL A 86 -7.44 0.46 6.15
C VAL A 86 -7.23 1.97 6.11
N VAL A 87 -8.04 2.70 6.88
CA VAL A 87 -7.85 4.14 7.08
C VAL A 87 -7.20 4.37 8.45
N ASP A 88 -5.98 4.88 8.44
CA ASP A 88 -5.30 5.40 9.63
C ASP A 88 -5.92 6.76 9.98
N THR A 89 -6.51 6.88 11.16
CA THR A 89 -7.29 8.06 11.61
C THR A 89 -6.42 9.11 12.32
N ASN A 90 -5.10 9.01 12.17
CA ASN A 90 -4.09 9.90 12.74
C ASN A 90 -3.05 10.24 11.64
N HIS A 91 -1.80 10.52 12.00
CA HIS A 91 -0.72 10.91 11.10
C HIS A 91 -1.11 12.13 10.27
N ASP A 92 -1.06 12.02 8.94
CA ASP A 92 -1.27 13.15 8.04
C ASP A 92 -2.72 13.14 7.49
N ASN A 93 -3.58 12.26 8.02
CA ASN A 93 -5.01 12.21 7.77
C ASN A 93 -5.75 13.15 8.73
#